data_AF-A0A3S4JRQ0-F1
#
_entry.id   AF-A0A3S4JRQ0-F1
#
_cell.length_a   1.000
_cell.length_b   1.000
_cell.length_c   1.000
_cell.angle_alpha   90.00
_cell.angle_beta   90.00
_cell.angle_gamma   90.00
#
_symmetry.space_group_name_H-M   'P 1'
#
loop_
_entity.id
_entity.type
_entity.pdbx_description
1 polymer ?
#
loop_
_entity_poly.entity_id
_entity_poly.type
_entity_poly.pdbx_seq_one_letter_code
_entity_poly.pdbx_strand_id
1 'polypeptide(L)'
;MEAKMFVRLAAVIAIAVAVTAAAIHLARDERSTAAMPSPAAHEAPRADPLRETLRRCQQMGESATRDPQCLAAWDENRRRFLSPAAGN
;
A
#
# COMPACT_ATOMS: atom_id res chain seq x y z
N MET A 1 39.43 -14.95 -12.92
CA MET A 1 37.97 -15.16 -13.05
C MET A 1 37.61 -15.00 -14.51
N GLU A 2 36.95 -16.00 -15.10
CA GLU A 2 36.63 -16.04 -16.53
C GLU A 2 35.74 -14.85 -16.94
N ALA A 3 36.16 -14.01 -17.88
CA ALA A 3 35.36 -12.89 -18.41
C ALA A 3 33.97 -13.36 -18.88
N LYS A 4 33.89 -14.58 -19.41
CA LYS A 4 32.64 -15.24 -19.83
C LYS A 4 31.66 -15.48 -18.68
N MET A 5 32.16 -15.73 -17.47
CA MET A 5 31.31 -15.92 -16.29
C MET A 5 30.64 -14.62 -15.87
N PHE A 6 31.37 -13.50 -15.93
CA PHE A 6 30.81 -12.18 -15.63
C PHE A 6 29.73 -11.75 -16.63
N VAL A 7 29.94 -12.02 -17.92
CA VAL A 7 28.94 -11.73 -18.96
C VAL A 7 27.66 -12.52 -18.71
N ARG A 8 27.77 -13.81 -18.37
CA ARG A 8 26.61 -14.64 -18.04
C ARG A 8 25.89 -14.15 -16.79
N LEU A 9 26.63 -13.79 -15.75
CA LEU A 9 26.06 -13.27 -14.51
C LEU A 9 25.29 -11.97 -14.77
N ALA A 10 25.89 -11.03 -15.51
CA ALA A 10 25.23 -9.78 -15.88
C ALA A 10 23.95 -10.01 -16.69
N ALA A 11 23.97 -10.95 -17.65
CA ALA A 11 22.78 -11.31 -18.44
C ALA A 11 21.65 -11.87 -17.56
N VAL A 12 21.97 -12.78 -16.62
CA VAL A 12 20.98 -13.35 -15.70
C VAL A 12 20.37 -12.27 -14.81
N ILE A 13 21.19 -11.37 -14.27
CA ILE A 13 20.70 -10.26 -13.44
C ILE A 13 19.78 -9.35 -14.25
N ALA A 14 20.16 -8.98 -15.48
CA ALA A 14 19.33 -8.15 -16.35
C ALA A 14 17.97 -8.80 -16.65
N ILE A 15 17.96 -10.11 -16.94
CA ILE A 15 16.72 -10.88 -17.17
C ILE A 15 15.86 -10.89 -15.90
N ALA A 16 16.44 -11.15 -14.73
CA ALA A 16 15.71 -11.18 -13.46
C ALA A 16 15.07 -9.81 -13.14
N VAL A 17 15.80 -8.72 -13.37
CA VAL A 17 15.29 -7.35 -13.20
C VAL A 17 14.15 -7.08 -14.19
N ALA A 18 14.31 -7.45 -15.46
CA ALA A 18 13.27 -7.27 -16.48
C ALA A 18 11.98 -8.03 -16.14
N VAL A 19 12.08 -9.28 -15.69
CA VAL A 19 10.91 -10.09 -15.27
C VAL A 19 10.22 -9.48 -14.07
N THR A 20 10.98 -9.03 -13.08
CA THR A 20 10.42 -8.39 -11.87
C THR A 20 9.71 -7.08 -12.23
N ALA A 21 10.32 -6.25 -13.08
CA ALA A 21 9.72 -5.02 -13.56
C ALA A 21 8.42 -5.28 -14.33
N ALA A 22 8.39 -6.29 -15.20
CA ALA A 22 7.18 -6.71 -15.91
C ALA A 22 6.08 -7.16 -14.94
N ALA A 23 6.41 -8.01 -13.96
CA ALA A 23 5.45 -8.43 -12.94
C ALA A 23 4.84 -7.25 -12.17
N ILE A 24 5.67 -6.25 -11.80
CA ILE A 24 5.19 -5.03 -11.15
C ILE A 24 4.30 -4.21 -12.08
N HIS A 25 4.65 -4.11 -13.37
CA HIS A 25 3.84 -3.39 -14.37
C HIS A 25 2.45 -4.01 -14.49
N LEU A 26 2.37 -5.33 -14.67
CA LEU A 26 1.10 -6.04 -14.74
C LEU A 26 0.28 -5.87 -13.45
N ALA A 27 0.91 -6.01 -12.28
CA ALA A 27 0.24 -5.80 -11.00
C ALA A 27 -0.25 -4.35 -10.80
N ARG A 28 0.43 -3.36 -11.40
CA ARG A 28 0.01 -1.95 -11.39
C ARG A 28 -1.12 -1.67 -12.37
N ASP A 29 -1.11 -2.28 -13.55
CA ASP A 29 -2.21 -2.18 -14.52
C ASP A 29 -3.48 -2.81 -13.95
N GLU A 30 -3.36 -3.96 -13.27
CA GLU A 30 -4.46 -4.57 -12.52
C GLU A 30 -4.97 -3.66 -11.40
N ARG A 31 -4.09 -2.99 -10.63
CA ARG A 31 -4.49 -2.02 -9.60
C ARG A 31 -5.07 -0.72 -10.16
N SER A 32 -4.65 -0.31 -11.35
CA SER A 32 -5.18 0.88 -12.04
C SER A 32 -6.56 0.58 -12.61
N THR A 33 -6.81 -0.67 -13.02
CA THR A 33 -8.14 -1.17 -13.39
C THR A 33 -9.00 -1.46 -12.16
N ALA A 34 -8.40 -1.96 -11.08
CA ALA A 34 -8.99 -2.12 -9.75
C ALA A 34 -8.86 -0.84 -8.91
N ALA A 35 -8.91 0.33 -9.55
CA ALA A 35 -9.06 1.59 -8.86
C ALA A 35 -10.40 1.55 -8.10
N MET A 36 -10.27 1.30 -6.79
CA MET A 36 -11.27 1.04 -5.76
C MET A 36 -11.52 -0.44 -5.47
N PRO A 37 -10.82 -1.02 -4.47
CA PRO A 37 -11.55 -1.80 -3.49
C PRO A 37 -12.52 -0.81 -2.83
N SER A 38 -13.74 -0.70 -3.37
CA SER A 38 -14.86 -0.20 -2.58
C SER A 38 -14.88 -1.08 -1.34
N PRO A 39 -14.57 -0.56 -0.14
CA PRO A 39 -14.78 -1.34 1.06
C PRO A 39 -16.26 -1.64 1.03
N ALA A 40 -16.59 -2.93 0.96
CA ALA A 40 -17.94 -3.45 1.02
C ALA A 40 -18.75 -2.55 1.96
N ALA A 41 -19.86 -2.05 1.44
CA ALA A 41 -20.80 -1.18 2.13
C ALA A 41 -21.26 -1.83 3.44
N HIS A 42 -20.46 -1.70 4.49
CA HIS A 42 -20.87 -1.85 5.86
C HIS A 42 -21.03 -0.42 6.36
N GLU A 43 -22.30 -0.04 6.48
CA GLU A 43 -22.83 1.15 7.14
C GLU A 43 -22.00 2.41 6.86
N ALA A 44 -22.43 3.32 6.00
CA ALA A 44 -21.86 4.67 6.01
C ALA A 44 -22.41 5.43 7.23
N PRO A 45 -21.67 5.57 8.35
CA PRO A 45 -22.13 6.38 9.45
C PRO A 45 -21.65 7.80 9.14
N ARG A 46 -22.59 8.72 8.94
CA ARG A 46 -22.42 10.18 9.07
C ARG A 46 -20.96 10.66 8.91
N ALA A 47 -20.53 10.94 7.66
CA ALA A 47 -19.27 11.61 7.31
C ALA A 47 -18.14 11.45 8.36
N ASP A 48 -17.58 10.24 8.50
CA ASP A 48 -16.60 9.96 9.54
C ASP A 48 -15.38 10.91 9.40
N PRO A 49 -15.17 11.86 10.34
CA PRO A 49 -14.06 12.80 10.28
C PRO A 49 -12.70 12.10 10.32
N LEU A 50 -12.65 10.85 10.81
CA LEU A 50 -11.45 10.02 10.77
C LEU A 50 -11.04 9.68 9.34
N ARG A 51 -12.00 9.38 8.44
CA ARG A 51 -11.68 9.09 7.03
C ARG A 51 -11.06 10.28 6.32
N GLU A 52 -11.54 11.49 6.60
CA GLU A 52 -10.97 12.70 6.00
C GLU A 52 -9.53 12.94 6.47
N THR A 53 -9.29 12.75 7.76
CA THR A 53 -7.94 12.85 8.34
C THR A 53 -7.00 11.81 7.74
N LEU A 54 -7.45 10.56 7.60
CA LEU A 54 -6.65 9.50 6.98
C LEU A 54 -6.31 9.81 5.52
N ARG A 55 -7.26 10.36 4.74
CA ARG A 55 -7.00 10.77 3.34
C ARG A 55 -5.94 11.86 3.25
N ARG A 56 -6.04 12.88 4.09
CA ARG A 56 -5.03 13.95 4.17
C ARG A 56 -3.66 13.38 4.54
N CYS A 57 -3.58 12.49 5.54
CA CYS A 57 -2.34 11.83 5.92
C CYS A 57 -1.73 10.98 4.79
N GLN A 58 -2.55 10.31 3.99
CA GLN A 58 -2.07 9.55 2.82
C GLN A 58 -1.50 10.46 1.73
N GLN A 59 -2.14 11.60 1.45
CA GLN A 59 -1.65 12.56 0.45
C GLN A 59 -0.32 13.21 0.85
N MET A 60 -0.05 13.33 2.15
CA MET A 60 1.22 13.83 2.68
C MET A 60 2.39 12.84 2.52
N GLY A 61 2.11 11.55 2.32
CA GLY A 61 3.14 10.52 2.10
C GLY A 61 4.12 10.39 3.27
N GLU A 62 5.43 10.38 2.99
CA GLU A 62 6.47 10.18 4.01
C GLU A 62 6.38 11.20 5.15
N SER A 63 6.01 12.45 4.86
CA SER A 63 5.92 13.51 5.86
C SER A 63 4.90 13.21 6.97
N ALA A 64 3.84 12.45 6.66
CA ALA A 64 2.83 12.04 7.65
C ALA A 64 3.39 11.11 8.73
N THR A 65 4.50 10.41 8.47
CA THR A 65 5.12 9.49 9.44
C THR A 65 5.71 10.21 10.66
N ARG A 66 5.94 11.52 10.55
CA ARG A 66 6.47 12.38 11.61
C ARG A 66 5.41 13.33 12.17
N ASP A 67 4.18 13.29 11.65
CA ASP A 67 3.07 14.11 12.09
C ASP A 67 2.30 13.40 13.22
N PRO A 68 2.25 13.98 14.45
CA PRO A 68 1.55 13.37 15.57
C PRO A 68 0.05 13.14 15.35
N GLN A 69 -0.62 13.99 14.58
CA GLN A 69 -2.04 13.84 14.26
C GLN A 69 -2.28 12.64 13.35
N CYS A 70 -1.37 12.40 12.39
CA CYS A 70 -1.48 11.24 11.50
C CYS A 70 -1.19 9.93 12.23
N LEU A 71 -0.19 9.92 13.11
CA LEU A 71 0.09 8.76 13.96
C LEU A 71 -1.12 8.39 14.83
N ALA A 72 -1.77 9.37 15.45
CA ALA A 72 -2.97 9.15 16.26
C ALA A 72 -4.14 8.63 15.42
N ALA A 73 -4.36 9.18 14.22
CA ALA A 73 -5.42 8.75 13.32
C ALA A 73 -5.25 7.29 12.85
N TRP A 74 -4.02 6.85 12.54
CA TRP A 74 -3.76 5.47 12.17
C TRP A 74 -3.95 4.49 13.32
N ASP A 75 -3.52 4.87 14.52
CA ASP A 75 -3.70 4.05 15.71
C ASP A 75 -5.19 3.86 16.04
N GLU A 76 -5.99 4.93 15.92
CA GLU A 76 -7.44 4.88 16.07
C GLU A 76 -8.11 4.02 14.99
N ASN A 77 -7.71 4.18 13.73
CA ASN A 77 -8.22 3.35 12.64
C ASN A 77 -7.92 1.87 12.91
N ARG A 78 -6.68 1.55 13.31
CA ARG A 78 -6.27 0.18 13.66
C ARG A 78 -7.10 -0.38 14.81
N ARG A 79 -7.32 0.39 15.89
CA ARG A 79 -8.20 -0.01 16.99
C ARG A 79 -9.59 -0.37 16.51
N ARG A 80 -10.23 0.50 15.71
CA ARG A 80 -11.60 0.23 15.20
C ARG A 80 -11.69 -1.03 14.37
N PHE A 81 -10.67 -1.32 13.54
CA PHE A 81 -10.64 -2.53 12.73
C PHE A 81 -10.34 -3.80 13.53
N LEU A 82 -9.52 -3.70 14.57
CA LEU A 82 -9.09 -4.85 15.37
C LEU A 82 -9.91 -5.06 16.64
N SER A 83 -10.80 -4.13 17.00
CA SER A 83 -11.74 -4.32 18.10
C SER A 83 -12.60 -5.55 17.80
N PRO A 84 -12.62 -6.58 18.68
CA PRO A 84 -13.60 -7.63 18.59
C PRO A 84 -14.98 -6.97 18.61
N ALA A 85 -15.85 -7.29 17.66
CA ALA A 85 -17.27 -6.98 17.83
C ALA A 85 -17.65 -7.56 19.19
N ALA A 86 -17.94 -6.70 20.16
CA ALA A 86 -18.35 -7.14 21.48
C ALA A 86 -19.61 -7.98 21.27
N GLY A 87 -19.42 -9.29 21.31
CA GLY A 87 -20.50 -10.26 21.21
C GLY A 87 -21.32 -10.13 22.47
N ASN A 88 -22.42 -9.41 22.35
CA ASN A 88 -23.51 -9.36 23.32
C ASN A 88 -24.69 -10.10 22.69
#